data_AF-A0A941P3N3-F1
#
_entry.id   AF-A0A941P3N3-F1
#
_cell.length_a   1.000
_cell.length_b   1.000
_cell.length_c   1.000
_cell.angle_alpha   90.00
_cell.angle_beta   90.00
_cell.angle_gamma   90.00
#
_symmetry.space_group_name_H-M   'P 1'
#
loop_
_entity.id
_entity.type
_entity.pdbx_description
1 polymer ?
#
loop_
_entity_poly.entity_id
_entity_poly.type
_entity_poly.pdbx_seq_one_letter_code
_entity_poly.pdbx_strand_id
1 'polypeptide(L)'
;MPHPVPTPGSSSDLAADPAAALAVLHDVFGYAAFRGPQAAIVAQVAGGGDALVLMPTGGGKSLCYQIPAILRQQAGLGVTIVVSPLIALMHDQVGALHEAGVAAAYLNSTLDAFDAAQVERRLVDGSLTLLYAAPERVTTPRFLALLDQLHARGRLALFAIDEAHCVSQWGHDFRPEYRQLAVLHERFASVPRIALTATADATTR
;
A
#
# COMPACT_ATOMS: atom_id res chain seq x y z
N MET A 1 27.10 27.10 26.11
CA MET A 1 27.25 26.60 24.72
C MET A 1 25.86 26.33 24.19
N PRO A 2 25.47 26.82 23.01
CA PRO A 2 24.18 26.48 22.45
C PRO A 2 24.19 25.02 22.00
N HIS A 3 23.16 24.27 22.39
CA HIS A 3 22.92 22.91 21.90
C HIS A 3 22.69 22.94 20.38
N PRO A 4 23.18 21.96 19.62
CA PRO A 4 22.89 21.88 18.20
C PRO A 4 21.38 21.63 18.01
N VAL A 5 20.75 22.48 17.20
CA VAL A 5 19.40 22.25 16.70
C VAL A 5 19.46 21.04 15.76
N PRO A 6 18.61 20.01 15.93
CA PRO A 6 18.59 18.90 14.99
C PRO A 6 18.16 19.40 13.61
N THR A 7 18.97 19.15 12.60
CA THR A 7 18.59 19.33 11.19
C THR A 7 17.36 18.47 10.88
N PRO A 8 16.39 18.97 10.10
CA PRO A 8 15.28 18.14 9.66
C PRO A 8 15.86 16.96 8.85
N GLY A 9 15.59 15.74 9.31
CA GLY A 9 15.90 14.52 8.56
C GLY A 9 15.24 14.57 7.19
N SER A 10 15.83 13.87 6.22
CA SER A 10 15.21 13.73 4.90
C SER A 10 13.80 13.14 5.05
N SER A 11 12.89 13.40 4.12
CA SER A 11 11.51 12.86 4.17
C SER A 11 11.48 11.33 4.27
N SER A 12 12.52 10.63 3.80
CA SER A 12 12.71 9.19 3.98
C SER A 12 13.06 8.77 5.40
N ASP A 13 13.78 9.60 6.16
CA ASP A 13 14.21 9.26 7.52
C ASP A 13 13.03 9.24 8.50
N LEU A 14 12.06 10.14 8.31
CA LEU A 14 10.85 10.19 9.13
C LEU A 14 9.95 8.98 8.91
N ALA A 15 9.88 8.49 7.67
CA ALA A 15 9.10 7.31 7.34
C ALA A 15 9.71 6.03 7.93
N ALA A 16 11.02 5.96 8.09
CA ALA A 16 11.72 4.79 8.64
C ALA A 16 11.80 4.77 10.18
N ASP A 17 11.36 5.81 10.88
CA ASP A 17 11.47 5.92 12.34
C ASP A 17 10.58 4.87 13.05
N PRO A 18 11.16 3.92 13.80
CA PRO A 18 10.40 2.92 14.55
C PRO A 18 9.42 3.53 15.56
N ALA A 19 9.73 4.70 16.13
CA ALA A 19 8.86 5.39 17.07
C ALA A 19 7.61 5.94 16.36
N ALA A 20 7.78 6.51 15.17
CA ALA A 20 6.66 6.98 14.35
C ALA A 20 5.75 5.82 13.93
N ALA A 21 6.32 4.69 13.53
CA ALA A 21 5.56 3.49 13.20
C ALA A 21 4.74 2.94 14.38
N LEU A 22 5.33 2.93 15.58
CA LEU A 22 4.64 2.53 16.80
C LEU A 22 3.53 3.52 17.19
N ALA A 23 3.75 4.82 17.01
CA ALA A 23 2.74 5.84 17.24
C ALA A 23 1.52 5.64 16.32
N VAL A 24 1.74 5.42 15.02
CA VAL A 24 0.64 5.10 14.10
C VAL A 24 -0.10 3.82 14.50
N LEU A 25 0.64 2.77 14.89
CA LEU A 25 0.03 1.51 15.36
C LEU A 25 -0.90 1.73 16.56
N HIS A 26 -0.49 2.56 17.51
CA HIS A 26 -1.26 2.89 18.70
C HIS A 26 -2.42 3.83 18.38
N ASP A 27 -2.14 4.99 17.78
CA ASP A 27 -3.10 6.09 17.64
C ASP A 27 -4.17 5.83 16.59
N VAL A 28 -3.81 5.12 15.50
CA VAL A 28 -4.73 4.84 14.39
C VAL A 28 -5.39 3.47 14.57
N PHE A 29 -4.63 2.46 15.01
CA PHE A 29 -5.11 1.07 15.05
C PHE A 29 -5.38 0.54 16.46
N GLY A 30 -5.07 1.29 17.52
CA GLY A 30 -5.37 0.93 18.91
C GLY A 30 -4.51 -0.22 19.47
N TYR A 31 -3.42 -0.61 18.81
CA TYR A 31 -2.56 -1.70 19.27
C TYR A 31 -1.30 -1.17 19.98
N ALA A 32 -1.00 -1.74 21.14
CA ALA A 32 0.15 -1.31 21.96
C ALA A 32 1.52 -1.78 21.44
N ALA A 33 1.56 -2.84 20.62
CA ALA A 33 2.80 -3.43 20.13
C ALA A 33 2.59 -4.23 18.85
N PHE A 34 3.62 -4.25 17.99
CA PHE A 34 3.70 -5.11 16.83
C PHE A 34 3.76 -6.60 17.23
N ARG A 35 3.26 -7.47 16.36
CA ARG A 35 3.31 -8.92 16.51
C ARG A 35 4.27 -9.54 15.51
N GLY A 36 5.03 -10.54 15.95
CA GLY A 36 5.90 -11.34 15.08
C GLY A 36 6.79 -10.47 14.18
N PRO A 37 6.78 -10.68 12.84
CA PRO A 37 7.66 -9.97 11.92
C PRO A 37 7.18 -8.55 11.53
N GLN A 38 6.01 -8.09 12.02
CA GLN A 38 5.39 -6.84 11.56
C GLN A 38 6.32 -5.64 11.66
N ALA A 39 7.01 -5.45 12.79
CA ALA A 39 7.87 -4.28 13.00
C ALA A 39 9.00 -4.20 11.96
N ALA A 40 9.64 -5.33 11.67
CA ALA A 40 10.72 -5.40 10.68
C ALA A 40 10.21 -5.15 9.25
N ILE A 41 9.04 -5.70 8.91
CA ILE A 41 8.41 -5.49 7.60
C ILE A 41 8.02 -4.02 7.43
N VAL A 42 7.37 -3.43 8.45
CA VAL A 42 6.96 -2.02 8.43
C VAL A 42 8.17 -1.10 8.29
N ALA A 43 9.24 -1.32 9.06
CA ALA A 43 10.46 -0.52 8.96
C ALA A 43 11.08 -0.59 7.55
N GLN A 44 11.21 -1.80 6.99
CA GLN A 44 11.72 -2.01 5.63
C GLN A 44 10.91 -1.25 4.58
N VAL A 45 9.58 -1.43 4.58
CA VAL A 45 8.70 -0.86 3.56
C VAL A 45 8.57 0.66 3.73
N ALA A 46 8.46 1.14 4.97
CA ALA A 46 8.36 2.57 5.24
C ALA A 46 9.64 3.31 4.83
N GLY A 47 10.81 2.69 5.05
CA GLY A 47 12.11 3.15 4.55
C GLY A 47 12.30 3.08 3.03
N GLY A 48 11.32 2.58 2.28
CA GLY A 48 11.35 2.52 0.82
C GLY A 48 11.96 1.24 0.24
N GLY A 49 12.09 0.18 1.03
CA GLY A 49 12.49 -1.14 0.57
C GLY A 49 11.32 -1.99 0.06
N ASP A 50 11.65 -3.00 -0.75
CA ASP A 50 10.71 -4.03 -1.18
C ASP A 50 10.57 -5.13 -0.11
N ALA A 51 9.41 -5.82 -0.09
CA ALA A 51 9.15 -6.95 0.81
C ALA A 51 8.25 -8.02 0.20
N LEU A 52 8.56 -9.30 0.46
CA LEU A 52 7.66 -10.44 0.26
C LEU A 52 7.23 -10.95 1.63
N VAL A 53 5.93 -10.94 1.90
CA VAL A 53 5.36 -11.23 3.22
C VAL A 53 4.52 -12.49 3.16
N LEU A 54 5.00 -13.53 3.84
CA LEU A 54 4.26 -14.75 4.11
C LEU A 54 3.81 -14.76 5.57
N MET A 55 2.53 -14.50 5.80
CA MET A 55 1.95 -14.49 7.15
C MET A 55 0.56 -15.11 7.12
N PRO A 56 0.15 -15.90 8.11
CA PRO A 56 -1.15 -16.56 8.12
C PRO A 56 -2.32 -15.55 8.10
N THR A 57 -3.49 -15.99 7.69
CA THR A 57 -4.73 -15.20 7.83
C THR A 57 -4.95 -14.82 9.29
N GLY A 58 -5.40 -13.59 9.55
CA GLY A 58 -5.49 -13.04 10.91
C GLY A 58 -4.15 -12.59 11.52
N GLY A 59 -3.02 -12.82 10.85
CA GLY A 59 -1.70 -12.36 11.30
C GLY A 59 -1.48 -10.84 11.24
N GLY A 60 -2.49 -10.06 10.82
CA GLY A 60 -2.37 -8.61 10.70
C GLY A 60 -1.49 -8.16 9.53
N LYS A 61 -1.62 -8.84 8.37
CA LYS A 61 -0.89 -8.50 7.13
C LYS A 61 -1.15 -7.07 6.65
N SER A 62 -2.38 -6.58 6.79
CA SER A 62 -2.76 -5.25 6.32
C SER A 62 -1.96 -4.13 6.98
N LEU A 63 -1.66 -4.27 8.28
CA LEU A 63 -0.83 -3.31 9.02
C LEU A 63 0.56 -3.15 8.39
N CYS A 64 1.11 -4.20 7.76
CA CYS A 64 2.42 -4.17 7.12
C CYS A 64 2.49 -3.27 5.89
N TYR A 65 1.37 -2.85 5.31
CA TYR A 65 1.34 -1.84 4.23
C TYR A 65 0.56 -0.59 4.60
N GLN A 66 -0.44 -0.67 5.51
CA GLN A 66 -1.22 0.48 5.95
C GLN A 66 -0.39 1.45 6.79
N ILE A 67 0.44 0.95 7.71
CA ILE A 67 1.31 1.81 8.52
C ILE A 67 2.36 2.51 7.63
N PRO A 68 3.11 1.79 6.76
CA PRO A 68 3.97 2.45 5.79
C PRO A 68 3.25 3.46 4.89
N ALA A 69 2.02 3.17 4.45
CA ALA A 69 1.24 4.11 3.64
C ALA A 69 0.99 5.44 4.36
N ILE A 70 0.58 5.38 5.63
CA ILE A 70 0.33 6.58 6.46
C ILE A 70 1.63 7.36 6.67
N LEU A 71 2.70 6.70 7.09
CA LEU A 71 4.00 7.33 7.34
C LEU A 71 4.54 8.01 6.08
N ARG A 72 4.48 7.33 4.94
CA ARG A 72 4.98 7.85 3.66
C ARG A 72 4.12 8.98 3.13
N GLN A 73 2.80 8.95 3.34
CA GLN A 73 1.94 10.08 3.05
C GLN A 73 2.34 11.28 3.90
N GLN A 74 2.47 11.12 5.22
CA GLN A 74 2.85 12.19 6.15
C GLN A 74 4.20 12.81 5.81
N ALA A 75 5.13 12.01 5.27
CA ALA A 75 6.41 12.45 4.73
C ALA A 75 6.33 13.15 3.35
N GLY A 76 5.13 13.31 2.78
CA GLY A 76 4.90 13.97 1.50
C GLY A 76 5.14 13.09 0.26
N LEU A 77 5.34 11.78 0.42
CA LEU A 77 5.65 10.84 -0.68
C LEU A 77 4.40 10.39 -1.46
N GLY A 78 3.22 10.77 -0.98
CA GLY A 78 1.94 10.61 -1.68
C GLY A 78 1.21 9.31 -1.37
N VAL A 79 0.52 8.77 -2.36
CA VAL A 79 -0.50 7.73 -2.19
C VAL A 79 0.09 6.32 -2.30
N THR A 80 -0.45 5.39 -1.51
CA THR A 80 -0.22 3.96 -1.66
C THR A 80 -1.33 3.32 -2.50
N ILE A 81 -0.95 2.54 -3.50
CA ILE A 81 -1.88 1.76 -4.31
C ILE A 81 -1.89 0.32 -3.79
N VAL A 82 -3.06 -0.15 -3.34
CA VAL A 82 -3.27 -1.51 -2.85
C VAL A 82 -4.03 -2.31 -3.91
N VAL A 83 -3.38 -3.28 -4.53
CA VAL A 83 -4.02 -4.21 -5.47
C VAL A 83 -4.56 -5.39 -4.68
N SER A 84 -5.87 -5.65 -4.75
CA SER A 84 -6.51 -6.78 -4.06
C SER A 84 -7.59 -7.39 -4.96
N PRO A 85 -7.83 -8.72 -4.93
CA PRO A 85 -8.86 -9.34 -5.77
C PRO A 85 -10.26 -9.32 -5.13
N LEU A 86 -10.36 -9.08 -3.82
CA LEU A 86 -11.59 -9.28 -3.06
C LEU A 86 -12.31 -7.96 -2.80
N ILE A 87 -13.36 -7.67 -3.57
CA ILE A 87 -14.16 -6.44 -3.45
C ILE A 87 -14.71 -6.25 -2.03
N ALA A 88 -15.29 -7.29 -1.43
CA ALA A 88 -15.81 -7.22 -0.07
C ALA A 88 -14.73 -6.81 0.95
N LEU A 89 -13.52 -7.37 0.82
CA LEU A 89 -12.39 -7.00 1.66
C LEU A 89 -11.99 -5.53 1.46
N MET A 90 -12.04 -5.00 0.23
CA MET A 90 -11.77 -3.58 0.00
C MET A 90 -12.75 -2.68 0.75
N HIS A 91 -14.05 -3.02 0.75
CA HIS A 91 -15.05 -2.25 1.48
C HIS A 91 -14.78 -2.26 2.99
N ASP A 92 -14.51 -3.43 3.56
CA ASP A 92 -14.22 -3.57 4.98
C ASP A 92 -12.96 -2.79 5.38
N GLN A 93 -11.88 -2.89 4.59
CA GLN A 93 -10.63 -2.18 4.84
C GLN A 93 -10.79 -0.66 4.72
N VAL A 94 -11.49 -0.16 3.69
CA VAL A 94 -11.72 1.27 3.51
C VAL A 94 -12.62 1.82 4.62
N GLY A 95 -13.66 1.09 5.03
CA GLY A 95 -14.52 1.46 6.15
C GLY A 95 -13.74 1.61 7.45
N ALA A 96 -12.93 0.59 7.80
CA ALA A 96 -12.08 0.64 9.00
C ALA A 96 -11.07 1.78 8.96
N LEU A 97 -10.49 2.07 7.79
CA LEU A 97 -9.57 3.21 7.63
C LEU A 97 -10.28 4.56 7.80
N HIS A 98 -11.52 4.70 7.32
CA HIS A 98 -12.32 5.92 7.53
C HIS A 98 -12.66 6.12 9.01
N GLU A 99 -13.05 5.07 9.72
CA GLU A 99 -13.31 5.11 11.17
C GLU A 99 -12.06 5.54 11.94
N ALA A 100 -10.88 5.12 11.47
CA ALA A 100 -9.58 5.52 12.01
C ALA A 100 -9.08 6.90 11.53
N GLY A 101 -9.89 7.65 10.77
CA GLY A 101 -9.54 8.99 10.28
C GLY A 101 -8.55 9.02 9.11
N VAL A 102 -8.29 7.88 8.46
CA VAL A 102 -7.36 7.76 7.32
C VAL A 102 -8.12 7.92 6.00
N ALA A 103 -7.65 8.83 5.16
CA ALA A 103 -8.24 9.05 3.84
C ALA A 103 -7.95 7.89 2.89
N ALA A 104 -8.93 7.01 2.71
CA ALA A 104 -8.85 5.87 1.79
C ALA A 104 -10.01 5.88 0.78
N ALA A 105 -9.86 5.15 -0.32
CA ALA A 105 -10.92 4.87 -1.27
C ALA A 105 -10.66 3.50 -1.95
N TYR A 106 -11.65 3.01 -2.70
CA TYR A 106 -11.48 1.86 -3.58
C TYR A 106 -11.88 2.21 -5.02
N LEU A 107 -11.35 1.46 -5.99
CA LEU A 107 -11.67 1.52 -7.41
C LEU A 107 -11.83 0.10 -7.96
N ASN A 108 -13.06 -0.33 -8.15
CA ASN A 108 -13.42 -1.67 -8.64
C ASN A 108 -14.68 -1.58 -9.53
N SER A 109 -15.21 -2.72 -9.95
CA SER A 109 -16.36 -2.82 -10.85
C SER A 109 -17.71 -2.40 -10.23
N THR A 110 -17.79 -2.19 -8.92
CA THR A 110 -19.04 -1.78 -8.25
C THR A 110 -19.32 -0.29 -8.37
N LEU A 111 -18.29 0.52 -8.68
CA LEU A 111 -18.46 1.96 -8.86
C LEU A 111 -18.98 2.27 -10.26
N ASP A 112 -19.93 3.19 -10.32
CA ASP A 112 -20.31 3.79 -11.60
C ASP A 112 -19.21 4.73 -12.12
N ALA A 113 -19.38 5.21 -13.35
CA ALA A 113 -18.38 6.08 -13.99
C ALA A 113 -18.20 7.42 -13.26
N PHE A 114 -19.24 7.93 -12.61
CA PHE A 114 -19.21 9.21 -11.91
C PHE A 114 -18.42 9.10 -10.61
N ASP A 115 -18.71 8.08 -9.80
CA ASP A 115 -18.01 7.79 -8.56
C ASP A 115 -16.54 7.42 -8.80
N ALA A 116 -16.27 6.59 -9.82
CA ALA A 116 -14.90 6.29 -10.23
C ALA A 116 -14.12 7.56 -10.60
N ALA A 117 -14.75 8.49 -11.34
CA ALA A 117 -14.14 9.77 -11.70
C ALA A 117 -13.93 10.70 -10.49
N GLN A 118 -14.73 10.59 -9.42
CA GLN A 118 -14.48 11.32 -8.17
C GLN A 118 -13.27 10.75 -7.43
N VAL A 119 -13.17 9.42 -7.33
CA VAL A 119 -12.02 8.74 -6.72
C VAL A 119 -10.74 9.08 -7.45
N GLU A 120 -10.74 9.05 -8.79
CA GLU A 120 -9.57 9.43 -9.60
C GLU A 120 -9.18 10.91 -9.42
N ARG A 121 -10.14 11.82 -9.23
CA ARG A 121 -9.84 13.23 -8.90
C ARG A 121 -9.15 13.36 -7.55
N ARG A 122 -9.66 12.68 -6.52
CA ARG A 122 -9.05 12.60 -5.18
C ARG A 122 -7.67 11.96 -5.19
N LEU A 123 -7.46 11.02 -6.10
CA LEU A 123 -6.14 10.43 -6.32
C LEU A 123 -5.15 11.48 -6.84
N VAL A 124 -5.54 12.23 -7.87
CA VAL A 124 -4.68 13.23 -8.53
C VAL A 124 -4.41 14.47 -7.68
N ASP A 125 -5.39 14.93 -6.91
CA ASP A 125 -5.19 16.02 -5.95
C ASP A 125 -4.32 15.59 -4.74
N GLY A 126 -4.19 14.28 -4.54
CA GLY A 126 -3.37 13.65 -3.51
C GLY A 126 -3.96 13.80 -2.11
N SER A 127 -5.30 13.82 -2.02
CA SER A 127 -6.06 13.72 -0.77
C SER A 127 -6.21 12.29 -0.25
N LEU A 128 -5.77 11.28 -1.02
CA LEU A 128 -5.78 9.88 -0.61
C LEU A 128 -4.44 9.45 0.00
N THR A 129 -4.51 8.75 1.13
CA THR A 129 -3.41 7.98 1.71
C THR A 129 -3.33 6.59 1.07
N LEU A 130 -4.48 5.93 0.92
CA LEU A 130 -4.59 4.61 0.29
C LEU A 130 -5.67 4.59 -0.79
N LEU A 131 -5.37 3.94 -1.92
CA LEU A 131 -6.35 3.56 -2.92
C LEU A 131 -6.30 2.04 -3.13
N TYR A 132 -7.37 1.36 -2.73
CA TYR A 132 -7.58 -0.05 -3.07
C TYR A 132 -8.07 -0.15 -4.51
N ALA A 133 -7.50 -1.02 -5.32
CA ALA A 133 -7.88 -1.19 -6.72
C ALA A 133 -7.94 -2.67 -7.09
N ALA A 134 -8.95 -3.02 -7.88
CA ALA A 134 -9.02 -4.34 -8.47
C ALA A 134 -7.95 -4.49 -9.56
N PRO A 135 -7.33 -5.68 -9.73
CA PRO A 135 -6.22 -5.87 -10.65
C PRO A 135 -6.56 -5.49 -12.09
N GLU A 136 -7.79 -5.76 -12.55
CA GLU A 136 -8.28 -5.39 -13.88
C GLU A 136 -8.40 -3.88 -14.11
N ARG A 137 -8.45 -3.07 -13.03
CA ARG A 137 -8.45 -1.61 -13.13
C ARG A 137 -7.04 -1.05 -13.27
N VAL A 138 -6.10 -1.60 -12.52
CA VAL A 138 -4.72 -1.08 -12.40
C VAL A 138 -3.96 -1.15 -13.72
N THR A 139 -4.25 -2.14 -14.55
CA THR A 139 -3.54 -2.38 -15.81
C THR A 139 -4.17 -1.65 -17.00
N THR A 140 -5.28 -0.93 -16.79
CA THR A 140 -5.90 -0.15 -17.87
C THR A 140 -5.02 1.04 -18.28
N PRO A 141 -4.99 1.42 -19.58
CA PRO A 141 -4.20 2.57 -20.04
C PRO A 141 -4.54 3.87 -19.30
N ARG A 142 -5.82 4.08 -18.96
CA ARG A 142 -6.29 5.23 -18.19
C ARG A 142 -5.67 5.27 -16.80
N PHE A 143 -5.69 4.16 -16.08
CA PHE A 143 -5.13 4.12 -14.73
C PHE A 143 -3.60 4.23 -14.73
N LEU A 144 -2.93 3.57 -15.69
CA LEU A 144 -1.49 3.70 -15.86
C LEU A 144 -1.06 5.15 -16.12
N ALA A 145 -1.82 5.92 -16.92
CA ALA A 145 -1.54 7.33 -17.13
C ALA A 145 -1.67 8.18 -15.85
N LEU A 146 -2.61 7.83 -14.95
CA LEU A 146 -2.72 8.46 -13.63
C LEU A 146 -1.50 8.13 -12.76
N LEU A 147 -1.03 6.88 -12.78
CA LEU A 147 0.17 6.47 -12.06
C LEU A 147 1.42 7.17 -12.60
N ASP A 148 1.57 7.30 -13.92
CA ASP A 148 2.66 8.05 -14.56
C ASP A 148 2.67 9.51 -14.08
N GLN A 149 1.50 10.15 -14.01
CA GLN A 149 1.37 11.52 -13.51
C GLN A 149 1.75 11.65 -12.03
N LEU A 150 1.35 10.71 -11.18
CA LEU A 150 1.69 10.71 -9.75
C LEU A 150 3.19 10.47 -9.56
N HIS A 151 3.75 9.50 -10.28
CA HIS A 151 5.17 9.15 -10.22
C HIS A 151 6.06 10.31 -10.65
N ALA A 152 5.72 10.99 -11.76
CA ALA A 152 6.43 12.17 -12.23
C ALA A 152 6.45 13.32 -11.21
N ARG A 153 5.46 13.37 -10.31
CA ARG A 153 5.37 14.35 -9.22
C ARG A 153 5.98 13.87 -7.90
N GLY A 154 6.52 12.65 -7.85
CA GLY A 154 7.00 12.03 -6.62
C GLY A 154 5.89 11.75 -5.59
N ARG A 155 4.64 11.58 -6.05
CA ARG A 155 3.45 11.36 -5.19
C ARG A 155 2.90 9.93 -5.26
N LEU A 156 3.73 8.98 -5.67
CA LEU A 156 3.39 7.56 -5.71
C LEU A 156 4.28 6.83 -4.69
N ALA A 157 3.71 6.54 -3.53
CA ALA A 157 4.49 6.20 -2.34
C ALA A 157 4.89 4.72 -2.28
N LEU A 158 3.97 3.82 -2.61
CA LEU A 158 4.11 2.37 -2.40
C LEU A 158 3.08 1.61 -3.24
N PHE A 159 3.46 0.43 -3.73
CA PHE A 159 2.52 -0.57 -4.22
C PHE A 159 2.41 -1.72 -3.22
N ALA A 160 1.20 -2.03 -2.77
CA ALA A 160 0.90 -3.23 -2.00
C ALA A 160 0.10 -4.21 -2.87
N ILE A 161 0.59 -5.44 -3.01
CA ILE A 161 -0.04 -6.50 -3.80
C ILE A 161 -0.53 -7.55 -2.81
N ASP A 162 -1.82 -7.54 -2.53
CA ASP A 162 -2.48 -8.49 -1.64
C ASP A 162 -2.84 -9.78 -2.39
N GLU A 163 -2.97 -10.90 -1.66
CA GLU A 163 -3.17 -12.23 -2.24
C GLU A 163 -2.25 -12.55 -3.42
N ALA A 164 -0.94 -12.25 -3.26
CA ALA A 164 0.06 -12.40 -4.31
C ALA A 164 0.18 -13.84 -4.87
N HIS A 165 -0.34 -14.84 -4.15
CA HIS A 165 -0.45 -16.21 -4.64
C HIS A 165 -1.32 -16.35 -5.89
N CYS A 166 -2.22 -15.40 -6.17
CA CYS A 166 -3.06 -15.35 -7.38
C CYS A 166 -2.25 -15.37 -8.70
N VAL A 167 -0.95 -15.07 -8.66
CA VAL A 167 -0.03 -15.19 -9.83
C VAL A 167 0.19 -16.67 -10.22
N SER A 168 0.20 -17.59 -9.26
CA SER A 168 0.55 -19.00 -9.47
C SER A 168 -0.56 -19.74 -10.19
N GLN A 169 -0.23 -20.39 -11.32
CA GLN A 169 -1.16 -21.25 -12.08
C GLN A 169 -1.65 -22.48 -11.32
N TRP A 170 -0.97 -22.82 -10.22
CA TRP A 170 -1.18 -24.05 -9.48
C TRP A 170 -2.02 -23.85 -8.22
N GLY A 171 -2.30 -22.58 -7.86
CA GLY A 171 -3.25 -22.24 -6.81
C GLY A 171 -4.68 -22.26 -7.32
N HIS A 172 -5.63 -22.63 -6.46
CA HIS A 172 -7.06 -22.63 -6.78
C HIS A 172 -7.63 -21.23 -7.10
N ASP A 173 -6.91 -20.16 -6.74
CA ASP A 173 -7.31 -18.75 -6.90
C ASP A 173 -6.51 -18.01 -7.99
N PHE A 174 -6.09 -18.70 -9.05
CA PHE A 174 -5.37 -18.09 -10.17
C PHE A 174 -6.15 -16.93 -10.80
N ARG A 175 -5.48 -15.76 -10.94
CA ARG A 175 -6.00 -14.56 -11.62
C ARG A 175 -5.04 -14.10 -12.73
N PRO A 176 -5.39 -14.25 -14.02
CA PRO A 176 -4.55 -13.82 -15.14
C PRO A 176 -4.07 -12.36 -15.03
N GLU A 177 -4.89 -11.48 -14.46
CA GLU A 177 -4.64 -10.05 -14.31
C GLU A 177 -3.43 -9.77 -13.41
N TYR A 178 -3.13 -10.66 -12.44
CA TYR A 178 -1.96 -10.50 -11.57
C TYR A 178 -0.63 -10.61 -12.31
N ARG A 179 -0.58 -11.34 -13.43
CA ARG A 179 0.65 -11.36 -14.28
C ARG A 179 0.90 -10.02 -14.95
N GLN A 180 -0.17 -9.30 -15.28
CA GLN A 180 -0.06 -8.01 -15.93
C GLN A 180 0.50 -6.94 -14.97
N LEU A 181 0.49 -7.19 -13.66
CA LEU A 181 1.10 -6.30 -12.67
C LEU A 181 2.63 -6.22 -12.77
N ALA A 182 3.29 -7.07 -13.58
CA ALA A 182 4.71 -6.92 -13.93
C ALA A 182 5.03 -5.52 -14.46
N VAL A 183 4.06 -4.88 -15.15
CA VAL A 183 4.16 -3.51 -15.64
C VAL A 183 4.49 -2.49 -14.53
N LEU A 184 4.06 -2.76 -13.30
CA LEU A 184 4.33 -1.85 -12.17
C LEU A 184 5.82 -1.83 -11.82
N HIS A 185 6.49 -2.98 -11.87
CA HIS A 185 7.93 -3.06 -11.67
C HIS A 185 8.69 -2.43 -12.84
N GLU A 186 8.26 -2.71 -14.07
CA GLU A 186 8.92 -2.24 -15.29
C GLU A 186 8.84 -0.71 -15.44
N ARG A 187 7.68 -0.11 -15.13
CA ARG A 187 7.44 1.34 -15.29
C ARG A 187 7.85 2.16 -14.06
N PHE A 188 7.66 1.60 -12.86
CA PHE A 188 7.80 2.33 -11.60
C PHE A 188 8.87 1.69 -10.71
N ALA A 189 10.02 1.35 -11.29
CA ALA A 189 11.10 0.63 -10.61
C ALA A 189 11.60 1.31 -9.31
N SER A 190 11.47 2.63 -9.21
CA SER A 190 11.86 3.41 -8.02
C SER A 190 10.80 3.42 -6.90
N VAL A 191 9.61 2.87 -7.14
CA VAL A 191 8.52 2.82 -6.15
C VAL A 191 8.62 1.49 -5.39
N PRO A 192 8.69 1.52 -4.05
CA PRO A 192 8.75 0.29 -3.26
C PRO A 192 7.50 -0.55 -3.45
N ARG A 193 7.66 -1.86 -3.30
CA ARG A 193 6.63 -2.87 -3.48
C ARG A 193 6.63 -3.86 -2.33
N ILE A 194 5.44 -4.11 -1.79
CA ILE A 194 5.18 -5.19 -0.85
C ILE A 194 4.20 -6.18 -1.46
N ALA A 195 4.58 -7.45 -1.54
CA ALA A 195 3.70 -8.54 -1.96
C ALA A 195 3.34 -9.37 -0.73
N LEU A 196 2.05 -9.59 -0.48
CA LEU A 196 1.56 -10.29 0.70
C LEU A 196 0.76 -11.52 0.29
N THR A 197 0.95 -12.63 0.99
CA THR A 197 0.12 -13.82 0.84
C THR A 197 -0.01 -14.58 2.16
N ALA A 198 -1.16 -15.23 2.35
CA ALA A 198 -1.36 -16.19 3.44
C ALA A 198 -0.73 -17.55 3.15
N THR A 199 -0.68 -17.92 1.88
CA THR A 199 -0.23 -19.22 1.38
C THR A 199 0.91 -18.99 0.40
N ALA A 200 2.05 -19.62 0.65
CA ALA A 200 3.08 -19.81 -0.36
C ALA A 200 3.05 -21.28 -0.73
N ASP A 201 2.49 -21.61 -1.89
CA ASP A 201 2.76 -22.93 -2.47
C ASP A 201 4.26 -23.03 -2.69
N ALA A 202 4.81 -24.23 -2.43
CA ALA A 202 6.23 -24.55 -2.24
C ALA A 202 7.19 -24.20 -3.40
N THR A 203 6.71 -23.52 -4.43
CA THR A 203 7.39 -23.27 -5.71
C THR A 203 7.81 -21.81 -5.94
N THR A 204 7.54 -20.87 -5.01
CA THR A 204 7.94 -19.45 -5.15
C THR A 204 9.14 -19.07 -4.27
N ARG A 205 10.20 -19.87 -4.32
CA ARG A 205 11.50 -19.57 -3.69
C ARG A 205 12.48 -18.97 -4.69
#